data_AF-A0A2E4WV12-F1
#
_entry.id   AF-A0A2E4WV12-F1
#
_cell.length_a   1.000
_cell.length_b   1.000
_cell.length_c   1.000
_cell.angle_alpha   90.00
_cell.angle_beta   90.00
_cell.angle_gamma   90.00
#
_symmetry.space_group_name_H-M   'P 1'
#
loop_
_entity.id
_entity.type
_entity.pdbx_description
1 polymer ?
#
loop_
_entity_poly.entity_id
_entity_poly.type
_entity_poly.pdbx_seq_one_letter_code
_entity_poly.pdbx_strand_id
1 'polypeptide(L)'
;MVQDNYPVKIAIAGVGTVGGGVLEILQKKLFLKKINFNLTAIASRRNIKLKNNIFKNTVIFNDAKELLKFDNYDILLEIIGGEEGIAKELVFNALKKKKMLLRQTKR
;
A
#
# COMPACT_ATOMS: atom_id res chain seq x y z
N MET A 1 -21.96 -19.48 -11.90
CA MET A 1 -21.35 -19.11 -10.60
C MET A 1 -20.97 -17.64 -10.70
N VAL A 2 -21.59 -16.78 -9.91
CA VAL A 2 -21.15 -15.38 -9.80
C VAL A 2 -19.83 -15.44 -9.01
N GLN A 3 -18.74 -15.03 -9.63
CA GLN A 3 -17.47 -14.90 -8.92
C GLN A 3 -17.64 -13.69 -8.00
N ASP A 4 -17.74 -13.92 -6.69
CA ASP A 4 -17.76 -12.82 -5.72
C ASP A 4 -16.47 -12.01 -5.89
N ASN A 5 -16.60 -10.84 -6.51
CA ASN A 5 -15.48 -9.98 -6.80
C ASN A 5 -15.16 -9.17 -5.54
N TYR A 6 -14.55 -9.81 -4.53
CA TYR A 6 -14.12 -9.13 -3.31
C TYR A 6 -13.09 -8.04 -3.65
N PRO A 7 -13.17 -6.86 -3.02
CA PRO A 7 -12.22 -5.77 -3.28
C PRO A 7 -10.81 -6.20 -2.87
N VAL A 8 -9.87 -6.10 -3.80
CA VAL A 8 -8.45 -6.37 -3.54
C VAL A 8 -7.93 -5.41 -2.48
N LYS A 9 -7.32 -5.91 -1.42
CA LYS A 9 -6.82 -5.08 -0.32
C LYS A 9 -5.35 -4.71 -0.54
N ILE A 10 -5.05 -3.43 -0.50
CA ILE A 10 -3.70 -2.92 -0.74
C ILE A 10 -3.19 -2.21 0.52
N ALA A 11 -1.96 -2.53 0.91
CA ALA A 11 -1.17 -1.76 1.88
C ALA A 11 0.00 -1.07 1.18
N ILE A 12 0.25 0.21 1.50
CA ILE A 12 1.35 0.99 0.91
C ILE A 12 2.40 1.25 1.99
N ALA A 13 3.66 0.93 1.70
CA ALA A 13 4.80 1.26 2.53
C ALA A 13 5.65 2.33 1.83
N GLY A 14 5.63 3.56 2.34
CA GLY A 14 6.37 4.68 1.79
C GLY A 14 5.50 5.67 1.01
N VAL A 15 5.63 6.96 1.32
CA VAL A 15 4.97 8.05 0.59
C VAL A 15 6.00 9.12 0.23
N GLY A 16 7.08 8.64 -0.40
CA GLY A 16 8.13 9.47 -0.99
C GLY A 16 7.65 10.21 -2.24
N THR A 17 8.57 10.58 -3.13
CA THR A 17 8.22 11.19 -4.42
C THR A 17 7.30 10.27 -5.25
N VAL A 18 7.68 8.99 -5.37
CA VAL A 18 6.90 8.00 -6.12
C VAL A 18 5.57 7.70 -5.43
N GLY A 19 5.59 7.44 -4.12
CA GLY A 19 4.36 7.17 -3.36
C GLY A 19 3.39 8.34 -3.33
N GLY A 20 3.88 9.58 -3.29
CA GLY A 20 3.04 10.77 -3.42
C GLY A 20 2.30 10.81 -4.75
N GLY A 21 3.00 10.55 -5.86
CA GLY A 21 2.39 10.47 -7.19
C GLY A 21 1.35 9.35 -7.29
N VAL A 22 1.63 8.17 -6.71
CA VAL A 22 0.65 7.07 -6.63
C VAL A 22 -0.61 7.51 -5.88
N LEU A 23 -0.48 8.13 -4.71
CA LEU A 23 -1.63 8.62 -3.94
C LEU A 23 -2.42 9.71 -4.68
N GLU A 24 -1.74 10.60 -5.42
CA GLU A 24 -2.38 11.63 -6.23
C GLU A 24 -3.23 11.01 -7.36
N ILE A 25 -2.65 10.04 -8.06
CA ILE A 25 -3.32 9.27 -9.12
C ILE A 25 -4.54 8.54 -8.57
N LEU A 26 -4.41 7.87 -7.43
CA LEU A 26 -5.54 7.18 -6.76
C LEU A 26 -6.63 8.16 -6.31
N GLN A 27 -6.25 9.34 -5.79
CA GLN A 27 -7.21 10.38 -5.40
C GLN A 27 -8.02 10.93 -6.57
N LYS A 28 -7.39 11.07 -7.75
CA LYS A 28 -8.00 11.63 -8.97
C LYS A 28 -9.03 10.71 -9.64
N LYS A 29 -9.21 9.46 -9.15
CA LYS A 29 -10.30 8.54 -9.54
C LYS A 29 -10.42 8.17 -11.04
N LEU A 30 -9.53 8.65 -11.91
CA LEU A 30 -9.70 8.56 -13.37
C LEU A 30 -9.83 7.12 -13.92
N PHE A 31 -9.29 6.12 -13.21
CA PHE A 31 -9.33 4.70 -13.60
C PHE A 31 -10.07 3.80 -12.59
N LEU A 32 -10.51 4.35 -11.45
CA LEU A 32 -11.04 3.58 -10.32
C LEU A 32 -12.43 2.98 -10.54
N LYS A 33 -13.20 3.49 -11.52
CA LYS A 33 -14.55 2.96 -11.80
C LYS A 33 -14.55 1.51 -12.29
N LYS A 34 -13.40 1.00 -12.76
CA LYS A 34 -13.26 -0.36 -13.32
C LYS A 34 -12.50 -1.33 -12.42
N ILE A 35 -11.93 -0.87 -11.30
CA ILE A 35 -11.08 -1.70 -10.44
C ILE A 35 -11.68 -1.72 -9.03
N ASN A 36 -11.99 -2.92 -8.53
CA ASN A 36 -12.49 -3.10 -7.17
C ASN A 36 -11.32 -3.32 -6.20
N PHE A 37 -10.88 -2.27 -5.50
CA PHE A 37 -9.85 -2.39 -4.46
C PHE A 37 -10.15 -1.49 -3.25
N ASN A 38 -9.55 -1.84 -2.12
CA ASN A 38 -9.54 -1.05 -0.90
C ASN A 38 -8.11 -0.77 -0.45
N LEU A 39 -7.80 0.49 -0.14
CA LEU A 39 -6.59 0.82 0.60
C LEU A 39 -6.83 0.60 2.09
N THR A 40 -6.09 -0.35 2.66
CA THR A 40 -6.29 -0.80 4.04
C THR A 40 -5.26 -0.20 4.99
N ALA A 41 -4.04 0.05 4.51
CA ALA A 41 -3.01 0.72 5.27
C ALA A 41 -2.08 1.58 4.40
N ILE A 42 -1.57 2.66 4.99
CA ILE A 42 -0.48 3.47 4.44
C ILE A 42 0.52 3.73 5.57
N ALA A 43 1.78 3.36 5.37
CA ALA A 43 2.87 3.75 6.25
C ALA A 43 3.68 4.92 5.66
N SER A 44 3.76 6.01 6.41
CA SER A 44 4.46 7.22 6.00
C SER A 44 5.05 7.94 7.21
N ARG A 45 6.34 8.29 7.14
CA ARG A 45 6.97 9.20 8.11
C ARG A 45 6.50 10.65 7.97
N ARG A 46 5.88 10.99 6.83
CA ARG A 46 5.35 12.32 6.54
C ARG A 46 3.86 12.33 6.82
N ASN A 47 3.36 13.47 7.31
CA ASN A 47 1.93 13.72 7.38
C ASN A 47 1.33 13.70 5.97
N ILE A 48 0.39 12.79 5.73
CA ILE A 48 -0.34 12.66 4.48
C ILE A 48 -1.75 13.21 4.63
N LYS A 49 -2.18 14.05 3.69
CA LYS A 49 -3.56 14.54 3.61
C LYS A 49 -4.30 13.70 2.58
N LEU A 50 -5.06 12.71 3.05
CA LEU A 50 -5.90 11.89 2.19
C LEU A 50 -7.25 12.57 2.05
N LYS A 51 -7.54 13.07 0.84
CA LYS A 51 -8.88 13.51 0.47
C LYS A 51 -9.54 12.34 -0.25
N ASN A 52 -10.87 12.19 -0.17
CA ASN A 52 -11.70 11.17 -0.85
C ASN A 52 -12.07 9.93 0.00
N ASN A 53 -13.29 9.42 -0.22
CA ASN A 53 -13.87 8.32 0.55
C ASN A 53 -13.15 6.98 0.36
N ILE A 54 -12.32 6.83 -0.68
CA ILE A 54 -11.53 5.62 -0.92
C ILE A 54 -10.54 5.33 0.21
N PHE A 55 -10.20 6.34 1.01
CA PHE A 55 -9.30 6.22 2.16
C PHE A 55 -10.03 6.15 3.51
N LYS A 56 -11.37 6.13 3.53
CA LYS A 56 -12.16 6.23 4.78
C LYS A 56 -11.81 5.13 5.79
N ASN A 57 -11.45 3.95 5.30
CA ASN A 57 -11.10 2.79 6.12
C ASN A 57 -9.60 2.48 6.09
N THR A 58 -8.77 3.42 5.64
CA THR A 58 -7.31 3.24 5.57
C THR A 58 -6.68 3.61 6.91
N VAL A 59 -5.93 2.66 7.48
CA VAL A 59 -5.10 2.92 8.66
C VAL A 59 -3.83 3.65 8.24
N ILE A 60 -3.48 4.75 8.91
CA ILE A 60 -2.24 5.48 8.65
C ILE A 60 -1.25 5.17 9.76
N PHE A 61 -0.10 4.62 9.40
CA PHE A 61 1.01 4.35 10.30
C PHE A 61 2.12 5.39 10.11
N ASN A 62 2.63 5.92 11.22
CA ASN A 62 3.78 6.84 11.21
C ASN A 62 5.13 6.11 11.11
N ASP A 63 5.13 4.80 11.37
CA ASP A 63 6.28 3.90 11.22
C ASP A 63 5.92 2.71 10.32
N ALA A 64 6.79 2.40 9.36
CA ALA A 64 6.65 1.26 8.46
C ALA A 64 6.79 -0.09 9.17
N LYS A 65 7.44 -0.13 10.35
CA LYS A 65 7.53 -1.34 11.19
C LYS A 65 6.17 -1.90 11.59
N GLU A 66 5.16 -1.05 11.72
CA GLU A 66 3.80 -1.49 12.07
C GLU A 66 3.19 -2.42 11.01
N LEU A 67 3.60 -2.28 9.74
CA LEU A 67 3.15 -3.16 8.66
C LEU A 67 3.65 -4.61 8.80
N LEU A 68 4.71 -4.86 9.59
CA LEU A 68 5.18 -6.23 9.88
C LEU A 68 4.13 -7.04 10.64
N LYS A 69 3.32 -6.36 11.48
CA LYS A 69 2.25 -6.98 12.29
C LYS A 69 0.88 -6.86 11.65
N PHE A 70 0.71 -5.96 10.68
CA PHE A 70 -0.51 -5.81 9.93
C PHE A 70 -0.69 -6.96 8.92
N ASP A 71 -1.91 -7.48 8.78
CA ASP A 71 -2.19 -8.61 7.87
C ASP A 71 -3.46 -8.43 7.02
N ASN A 72 -4.22 -7.34 7.24
CA ASN A 72 -5.44 -7.05 6.49
C ASN A 72 -5.13 -6.43 5.11
N TYR A 73 -4.34 -7.11 4.29
CA TYR A 73 -4.03 -6.76 2.91
C TYR A 73 -3.76 -8.02 2.07
N ASP A 74 -3.89 -7.90 0.76
CA ASP A 74 -3.53 -8.94 -0.22
C ASP A 74 -2.25 -8.55 -0.97
N ILE A 75 -2.07 -7.25 -1.23
CA ILE A 75 -0.94 -6.66 -1.93
C ILE A 75 -0.18 -5.70 -1.01
N LEU A 76 1.12 -5.89 -0.89
CA LEU A 76 2.05 -4.88 -0.37
C LEU A 76 2.67 -4.10 -1.52
N LEU A 77 2.45 -2.78 -1.56
CA LEU A 77 3.19 -1.85 -2.41
C LEU A 77 4.33 -1.22 -1.61
N GLU A 78 5.55 -1.73 -1.77
CA GLU A 78 6.75 -1.25 -1.10
C GLU A 78 7.50 -0.22 -1.96
N ILE A 79 7.52 1.02 -1.49
CA ILE A 79 8.08 2.19 -2.17
C ILE A 79 8.77 3.15 -1.17
N ILE A 80 9.37 2.59 -0.11
CA ILE A 80 10.21 3.32 0.86
C ILE A 80 11.52 3.73 0.19
N GLY A 81 12.08 2.83 -0.62
CA GLY A 81 13.39 2.96 -1.28
C GLY A 81 14.54 2.45 -0.42
N GLY A 82 15.67 2.15 -1.09
CA GLY A 82 16.82 1.46 -0.47
C GLY A 82 16.63 -0.05 -0.40
N GLU A 83 17.72 -0.81 -0.29
CA GLU A 83 17.69 -2.29 -0.35
C GLU A 83 17.75 -2.98 1.00
N GLU A 84 18.03 -2.24 2.07
CA GLU A 84 18.28 -2.76 3.41
C GLU A 84 17.28 -2.22 4.45
N GLY A 85 17.38 -2.73 5.67
CA GLY A 85 16.55 -2.33 6.81
C GLY A 85 15.07 -2.64 6.61
N ILE A 86 14.20 -1.71 7.02
CA ILE A 86 12.75 -1.97 7.06
C ILE A 86 12.14 -2.29 5.68
N ALA A 87 12.69 -1.76 4.59
CA ALA A 87 12.23 -2.11 3.24
C ALA A 87 12.44 -3.61 2.94
N LYS A 88 13.62 -4.14 3.29
CA LYS A 88 13.96 -5.55 3.15
C LYS A 88 13.09 -6.42 4.07
N GLU A 89 12.97 -6.04 5.33
CA GLU A 89 12.16 -6.76 6.31
C GLU A 89 10.70 -6.90 5.86
N LEU A 90 10.10 -5.83 5.33
CA LEU A 90 8.73 -5.85 4.82
C LEU A 90 8.56 -6.76 3.61
N VAL A 91 9.51 -6.74 2.67
CA VAL A 91 9.52 -7.65 1.52
C VAL A 91 9.53 -9.11 1.99
N PHE A 92 10.48 -9.49 2.85
CA PHE A 92 10.55 -10.85 3.35
C PHE A 92 9.32 -11.24 4.19
N ASN A 93 8.76 -10.32 4.96
CA ASN A 93 7.54 -10.55 5.72
C ASN A 93 6.33 -10.81 4.81
N ALA A 94 6.13 -10.00 3.76
CA ALA A 94 5.05 -10.18 2.79
C ALA A 94 5.18 -11.53 2.05
N LEU A 95 6.39 -11.89 1.63
CA LEU A 95 6.67 -13.18 1.00
C LEU A 95 6.36 -14.36 1.94
N LYS A 96 6.78 -14.29 3.21
CA LYS A 96 6.45 -15.30 4.23
C LYS A 96 4.94 -15.43 4.45
N LYS A 97 4.22 -14.32 4.42
CA LYS A 97 2.74 -14.26 4.52
C LYS A 97 2.02 -14.64 3.22
N LYS A 98 2.74 -15.01 2.16
CA LYS A 98 2.20 -15.33 0.82
C LYS A 98 1.37 -14.19 0.23
N LYS A 99 1.74 -12.95 0.53
CA LYS A 99 1.10 -11.73 0.00
C LYS A 99 1.74 -11.37 -1.34
N MET A 100 0.97 -10.79 -2.24
CA MET A 100 1.53 -10.25 -3.47
C MET A 100 2.38 -9.02 -3.15
N LEU A 101 3.57 -8.93 -3.75
CA LEU A 101 4.50 -7.84 -3.51
C LEU A 101 4.75 -7.08 -4.80
N LEU A 102 4.56 -5.76 -4.73
CA LEU A 102 5.02 -4.81 -5.75
C LEU A 102 6.05 -3.91 -5.09
N ARG A 103 7.25 -3.84 -5.67
CA ARG A 103 8.34 -3.05 -5.12
C ARG A 103 8.96 -2.15 -6.18
N GLN A 104 9.30 -0.93 -5.80
CA GLN A 104 10.20 -0.10 -6.58
C GLN A 104 11.66 -0.54 -6.36
N THR A 105 12.33 -0.93 -7.43
CA THR A 105 13.80 -1.06 -7.48
C THR A 105 14.38 0.03 -8.37
N LYS A 106 15.59 0.50 -8.05
CA LYS A 106 16.39 1.25 -9.03
C LYS A 106 17.08 0.23 -9.95
N ARG A 107 17.27 0.59 -11.22
CA ARG A 107 18.13 -0.16 -12.13
C ARG A 107 19.58 0.06 -11.80
#